data_AF-A0A6B3H4X9-F1
#
_entry.id   AF-A0A6B3H4X9-F1
#
_cell.length_a   1.000
_cell.length_b   1.000
_cell.length_c   1.000
_cell.angle_alpha   90.00
_cell.angle_beta   90.00
_cell.angle_gamma   90.00
#
_symmetry.space_group_name_H-M   'P 1'
#
loop_
_entity.id
_entity.type
_entity.pdbx_description
1 polymer ?
#
loop_
_entity_poly.entity_id
_entity_poly.type
_entity_poly.pdbx_seq_one_letter_code
_entity_poly.pdbx_strand_id
1 'polypeptide(L)' 'MTTAGLPSWLDPVAQAARSVRPQQLSRFLPPESGAGRQSAVLILFGDGPRGPELLLMERSGTLRSHPGQPSFPGGSL' A
#
# COMPACT_ATOMS: atom_id res chain seq x y z
N MET A 1 -10.56 15.08 -2.17
CA MET A 1 -10.46 13.77 -2.87
C MET A 1 -11.84 13.12 -2.86
N THR A 2 -12.53 13.12 -3.99
CA THR A 2 -13.89 12.56 -4.12
C THR A 2 -13.80 11.06 -4.38
N THR A 3 -14.60 10.26 -3.69
CA THR A 3 -14.71 8.80 -3.91
C THR A 3 -15.72 8.46 -5.02
N ALA A 4 -16.26 9.47 -5.71
CA ALA A 4 -17.15 9.30 -6.83
C ALA A 4 -16.51 8.42 -7.91
N GLY A 5 -17.19 7.34 -8.27
CA GLY A 5 -16.70 6.35 -9.24
C GLY A 5 -15.91 5.17 -8.67
N LEU A 6 -15.66 5.14 -7.35
CA LEU A 6 -15.12 3.93 -6.71
C LEU A 6 -16.23 2.90 -6.44
N PRO A 7 -15.93 1.60 -6.55
CA PRO A 7 -16.80 0.55 -6.02
C PRO A 7 -17.11 0.75 -4.54
N SER A 8 -18.35 0.51 -4.11
CA SER A 8 -18.78 0.70 -2.71
C SER A 8 -17.98 -0.14 -1.72
N TRP A 9 -17.44 -1.29 -2.14
CA TRP A 9 -16.61 -2.12 -1.28
C TRP A 9 -15.28 -1.45 -0.88
N LEU A 10 -14.85 -0.38 -1.58
CA LEU A 10 -13.68 0.44 -1.20
C LEU A 10 -14.00 1.53 -0.17
N ASP A 11 -15.26 1.77 0.18
CA ASP A 11 -15.63 2.82 1.13
C ASP A 11 -14.89 2.71 2.48
N PRO A 12 -14.69 1.51 3.07
CA PRO A 12 -13.92 1.39 4.31
C PRO A 12 -12.46 1.83 4.16
N VAL A 13 -11.83 1.50 3.02
CA VAL A 13 -10.44 1.88 2.74
C VAL A 13 -10.33 3.38 2.52
N ALA A 14 -11.26 3.95 1.75
CA ALA A 14 -11.30 5.39 1.51
C ALA A 14 -11.52 6.17 2.81
N GLN A 15 -12.38 5.67 3.70
CA GLN A 15 -12.62 6.28 5.01
C GLN A 15 -11.39 6.18 5.93
N ALA A 16 -10.72 5.02 5.95
CA ALA A 16 -9.49 4.83 6.70
C ALA A 16 -8.38 5.77 6.20
N ALA A 17 -8.18 5.88 4.88
CA ALA A 17 -7.16 6.74 4.28
C ALA A 17 -7.30 8.22 4.65
N ARG A 18 -8.53 8.70 4.89
CA ARG A 18 -8.81 10.09 5.29
C ARG A 18 -8.55 10.38 6.77
N SER A 19 -8.57 9.35 7.62
CA SER A 19 -8.60 9.51 9.08
C SER A 19 -7.41 8.87 9.79
N VAL A 20 -6.67 8.00 9.10
CA VAL A 20 -5.51 7.31 9.67
C VAL A 20 -4.41 8.32 10.02
N ARG A 21 -3.93 8.24 11.25
CA ARG A 21 -2.78 8.99 11.73
C ARG A 21 -1.52 8.14 11.58
N PRO A 22 -0.37 8.71 11.19
CA PRO A 22 0.88 7.96 11.02
C PRO A 22 1.26 7.10 12.24
N GLN A 23 1.00 7.61 13.44
CA GLN A 23 1.29 6.94 14.72
C GLN A 23 0.48 5.66 14.94
N GLN A 24 -0.64 5.48 14.22
CA GLN A 24 -1.44 4.25 14.27
C GLN A 24 -0.81 3.14 13.45
N LEU A 25 0.08 3.47 12.50
CA LEU A 25 0.69 2.52 11.57
C LEU A 25 2.12 2.17 11.98
N SER A 26 2.88 3.13 12.54
CA SER A 26 4.27 2.92 12.91
C SER A 26 4.67 3.77 14.11
N ARG A 27 5.51 3.19 14.97
CA ARG A 27 6.27 3.94 15.99
C ARG A 27 7.46 4.69 15.40
N PHE A 28 7.91 4.28 14.22
CA PHE A 28 9.02 4.88 13.47
C PHE A 28 8.44 5.70 12.33
N LEU A 29 8.20 6.98 12.60
CA LEU A 29 7.70 7.92 11.59
C LEU A 29 8.85 8.37 10.68
N PRO A 30 8.55 8.80 9.44
CA PRO A 30 9.54 9.45 8.59
C PRO A 30 10.16 10.68 9.29
N PRO A 31 11.45 10.96 9.08
CA PRO A 31 12.08 12.16 9.61
C PRO A 31 11.36 13.43 9.15
N GLU A 32 11.22 14.43 10.04
CA GLU A 32 10.57 15.72 9.71
C GLU A 32 11.28 16.45 8.56
N SER A 33 12.59 16.23 8.39
CA SER A 33 13.37 16.77 7.29
C SER A 33 12.96 16.26 5.91
N GLY A 34 12.12 15.23 5.84
CA GLY A 34 11.80 14.53 4.60
C GLY A 34 12.98 13.72 4.04
N ALA A 35 14.06 13.56 4.82
CA ALA A 35 15.20 12.76 4.43
C ALA A 35 14.79 11.30 4.25
N GLY A 36 15.00 10.77 3.04
CA GLY A 36 14.61 9.41 2.68
C GLY A 36 14.83 9.16 1.20
N ARG A 37 14.95 7.89 0.84
CA ARG A 37 15.04 7.50 -0.56
C ARG A 37 13.65 7.56 -1.17
N GLN A 38 13.47 8.34 -2.24
CA GLN A 38 12.20 8.37 -2.95
C GLN A 38 11.83 6.96 -3.45
N SER A 39 10.58 6.58 -3.25
CA SER A 39 10.04 5.29 -3.64
C SER A 39 8.53 5.39 -3.81
N ALA A 40 7.97 4.48 -4.59
CA ALA A 40 6.53 4.36 -4.79
C ALA A 40 6.14 2.90 -4.90
N VAL A 41 4.89 2.61 -4.52
CA VAL A 41 4.26 1.31 -4.72
C VAL A 41 2.93 1.48 -5.43
N LEU A 42 2.56 0.50 -6.23
CA LEU A 42 1.26 0.35 -6.86
C LEU A 42 0.41 -0.58 -5.99
N ILE A 43 -0.72 -0.06 -5.49
CA ILE A 43 -1.74 -0.87 -4.82
C ILE A 43 -2.86 -1.10 -5.83
N LEU A 44 -2.95 -2.32 -6.36
CA LEU A 44 -3.93 -2.67 -7.39
C LEU A 44 -5.10 -3.45 -6.81
N PHE A 45 -6.27 -2.81 -6.85
CA PHE A 45 -7.57 -3.35 -6.46
C PHE A 45 -8.32 -3.87 -7.68
N GLY A 46 -9.07 -4.97 -7.53
CA GLY A 46 -9.89 -5.52 -8.61
C GLY A 46 -11.16 -6.18 -8.09
N ASP A 47 -12.14 -6.32 -9.00
CA ASP A 47 -13.34 -7.13 -8.77
C ASP A 47 -13.09 -8.55 -9.30
N GLY A 48 -13.06 -9.53 -8.39
CA GLY A 48 -12.85 -10.94 -8.71
C GLY A 48 -14.14 -11.78 -8.64
N PRO A 49 -14.13 -13.00 -9.20
CA PRO A 49 -15.28 -13.91 -9.16
C PRO A 49 -15.75 -14.30 -7.74
N ARG A 50 -14.90 -14.09 -6.73
CA ARG A 50 -15.17 -14.40 -5.31
C ARG A 50 -15.28 -13.15 -4.43
N GLY A 51 -15.33 -11.96 -5.03
CA GLY A 51 -15.36 -10.68 -4.33
C GLY A 51 -14.09 -9.84 -4.59
N PRO A 52 -13.86 -8.79 -3.78
CA PRO A 52 -12.74 -7.89 -3.96
C PRO A 52 -11.38 -8.58 -3.88
N GLU A 53 -10.48 -8.23 -4.79
CA GLU A 53 -9.13 -8.77 -4.87
C GLU A 53 -8.08 -7.67 -4.76
N LEU A 54 -6.92 -8.03 -4.19
CA LEU A 54 -5.76 -7.17 -4.01
C LEU A 54 -4.53 -7.89 -4.56
N LEU A 55 -3.84 -7.26 -5.51
CA LEU A 55 -2.61 -7.83 -6.06
C LEU A 55 -1.45 -7.68 -5.08
N LEU A 56 -0.83 -8.81 -4.76
CA LEU A 56 0.46 -8.89 -4.07
C LEU A 56 1.43 -9.71 -4.92
N MET A 57 2.72 -9.41 -4.80
CA MET A 57 3.79 -10.17 -5.43
C MET A 57 4.68 -10.80 -4.36
N GLU A 58 5.20 -11.97 -4.66
CA GLU A 58 6.29 -12.55 -3.89
C GLU A 58 7.61 -11.86 -4.27
N ARG A 59 8.37 -11.42 -3.26
CA ARG A 59 9.71 -10.88 -3.50
C ARG A 59 10.67 -12.01 -3.86
N SER A 60 11.49 -11.80 -4.90
CA SER A 60 12.52 -12.76 -5.31
C SER A 60 13.35 -13.27 -4.13
N GLY A 61 13.53 -14.59 -4.06
CA GLY A 61 14.34 -15.25 -3.02
C GLY A 61 15.82 -14.85 -3.02
N THR A 62 16.30 -14.21 -4.09
CA THR A 62 17.69 -13.74 -4.21
C THR A 62 17.91 -12.31 -3.68
N LEU A 63 16.86 -11.64 -3.20
CA LEU A 63 16.97 -10.27 -2.68
C LEU A 63 17.68 -10.24 -1.33
N ARG A 64 18.56 -9.25 -1.15
CA ARG A 64 19.27 -9.00 0.12
C ARG A 64 18.34 -8.64 1.29
N SER A 65 17.10 -8.25 0.99
CA SER A 65 16.12 -7.83 1.99
C SER A 65 14.73 -8.35 1.67
N HIS A 66 14.09 -8.93 2.70
CA HIS A 66 12.73 -9.48 2.65
C HIS A 66 12.48 -10.52 1.54
N PRO A 67 13.38 -11.51 1.33
CA PRO A 67 13.15 -12.55 0.31
C PRO A 67 11.89 -13.38 0.65
N GLY A 68 11.10 -13.73 -0.36
CA GLY A 68 9.89 -14.55 -0.22
C GLY A 68 8.70 -13.86 0.47
N GLN A 69 8.84 -12.60 0.89
CA GLN A 69 7.73 -11.90 1.55
C GLN A 69 6.72 -11.36 0.53
N PRO A 70 5.40 -11.37 0.85
CA PRO A 70 4.40 -10.65 0.07
C PRO A 70 4.70 -9.15 0.06
N SER A 71 4.55 -8.53 -1.10
CA SER A 71 4.79 -7.11 -1.28
C SER A 71 3.90 -6.51 -2.35
N PHE A 72 3.64 -5.21 -2.26
CA PHE A 72 3.08 -4.48 -3.39
C PHE A 72 4.12 -4.30 -4.50
N PRO A 73 3.71 -4.29 -5.78
CA PRO A 73 4.55 -3.85 -6.87
C PRO A 73 5.11 -2.44 -6.63
N GLY A 74 6.38 -2.25 -6.97
CA GLY A 74 7.03 -0.94 -6.87
C GLY A 74 8.45 -1.04 -6.37
N GLY A 75 8.97 0.12 -5.98
CA GLY A 75 10.31 0.24 -5.47
C GLY A 75 10.82 1.66 -5.49
N SER A 76 12.13 1.73 -5.47
CA SER A 76 12.93 2.91 -5.66
C SER A 76 12.57 3.72 -6.91
N LEU A 77 12.39 5.03 -6.76
CA LEU A 77 12.55 5.98 -7.87
C LEU A 77 14.05 6.20 -8.16
#